data_AF-A0A6G1RYJ1-F1
#
_entry.id   AF-A0A6G1RYJ1-F1
#
_cell.length_a   1.000
_cell.length_b   1.000
_cell.length_c   1.000
_cell.angle_alpha   90.00
_cell.angle_beta   90.00
_cell.angle_gamma   90.00
#
_symmetry.space_group_name_H-M   'P 1'
#
loop_
_entity.id
_entity.type
_entity.pdbx_description
1 polymer ?
#
loop_
_entity_poly.entity_id
_entity_poly.type
_entity_poly.pdbx_seq_one_letter_code
_entity_poly.pdbx_strand_id
1 'polypeptide(L)'
;KEVLKNLPDKLKAEIAINVHLDTLKKVRIFQDCEAGLLIELVLKLKPTVFSPGDYICKKGDIGREMYIIKEGKLAVVADDGITQFVVLSDGSYFGEISILNIKGSKSGNR
;
A
#
# COMPACT_ATOMS: atom_id res chain seq x y z
N LYS A 1 10.64 19.47 5.63
CA LYS A 1 11.21 19.00 4.34
C LYS A 1 12.71 19.34 4.16
N GLU A 2 13.29 20.31 4.90
CA GLU A 2 14.71 20.72 4.71
C GLU A 2 15.75 19.85 5.43
N VAL A 3 15.43 19.26 6.59
CA VAL A 3 16.39 18.48 7.40
C VAL A 3 16.94 17.26 6.64
N LEU A 4 16.13 16.63 5.79
CA LEU A 4 16.52 15.44 5.03
C LEU A 4 17.52 15.74 3.91
N LYS A 5 17.60 16.97 3.38
CA LYS A 5 18.46 17.32 2.24
C LYS A 5 19.94 17.29 2.61
N ASN A 6 20.27 17.65 3.84
CA ASN A 6 21.66 17.79 4.32
C ASN A 6 22.24 16.49 4.90
N LEU A 7 21.45 15.41 4.93
CA LEU A 7 21.91 14.13 5.45
C LEU A 7 22.69 13.33 4.40
N PRO A 8 23.74 12.60 4.80
CA PRO A 8 24.34 11.54 3.99
C PRO A 8 23.29 10.52 3.54
N ASP A 9 23.46 9.95 2.34
CA ASP A 9 22.45 9.05 1.75
C ASP A 9 22.19 7.80 2.60
N LYS A 10 23.20 7.34 3.34
CA LYS A 10 23.05 6.25 4.31
C LYS A 10 22.04 6.60 5.42
N LEU A 11 22.10 7.82 5.96
CA LEU A 11 21.16 8.28 6.99
C LEU A 11 19.77 8.57 6.42
N LYS A 12 19.68 9.07 5.18
CA LYS A 12 18.39 9.21 4.48
C LYS A 12 17.70 7.86 4.31
N ALA A 13 18.45 6.83 3.88
CA ALA A 13 17.94 5.48 3.75
C ALA A 13 17.50 4.91 5.09
N GLU A 14 18.30 5.08 6.14
CA GLU A 14 17.98 4.59 7.49
C GLU A 14 16.71 5.24 8.06
N ILE A 15 16.53 6.55 7.86
CA ILE A 15 15.29 7.25 8.23
C ILE A 15 14.11 6.76 7.40
N ALA A 16 14.27 6.63 6.08
CA ALA A 16 13.20 6.14 5.21
C ALA A 16 12.76 4.73 5.60
N ILE A 17 13.72 3.86 5.90
CA ILE A 17 13.48 2.53 6.48
C ILE A 17 12.68 2.69 7.76
N ASN A 18 13.17 3.41 8.75
CA ASN A 18 12.50 3.51 10.06
C ASN A 18 11.06 4.06 9.94
N VAL A 19 10.84 5.10 9.14
CA VAL A 19 9.51 5.73 8.96
C VAL A 19 8.50 4.82 8.25
N HIS A 20 8.92 4.05 7.26
CA HIS A 20 8.02 3.22 6.46
C HIS A 20 7.94 1.77 6.94
N LEU A 21 8.95 1.27 7.66
CA LEU A 21 8.99 -0.08 8.21
C LEU A 21 7.82 -0.30 9.17
N ASP A 22 7.46 0.71 9.99
CA ASP A 22 6.30 0.63 10.88
C ASP A 22 4.98 0.52 10.13
N THR A 23 4.89 1.13 8.94
CA THR A 23 3.71 0.98 8.08
C THR A 23 3.66 -0.45 7.54
N LEU A 24 4.77 -0.96 6.97
CA LEU A 24 4.83 -2.32 6.42
C LEU A 24 4.58 -3.41 7.46
N LYS A 25 5.09 -3.25 8.68
CA LYS A 25 4.86 -4.19 9.80
C LYS A 25 3.38 -4.31 10.21
N LYS A 26 2.59 -3.26 9.98
CA LYS A 26 1.13 -3.29 10.25
C LYS A 26 0.35 -4.01 9.15
N VAL A 27 0.93 -4.17 7.96
CA VAL A 27 0.29 -4.82 6.82
C VAL A 27 0.40 -6.33 6.97
N ARG A 28 -0.74 -7.01 7.12
CA ARG A 28 -0.79 -8.47 7.40
C ARG A 28 -0.01 -9.33 6.41
N ILE A 29 -0.02 -8.96 5.12
CA ILE A 29 0.65 -9.71 4.05
C ILE A 29 2.18 -9.75 4.19
N PHE A 30 2.77 -8.84 4.97
CA PHE A 30 4.20 -8.72 5.17
C PHE A 30 4.66 -9.09 6.59
N GLN A 31 3.75 -9.57 7.46
CA GLN A 31 4.09 -9.86 8.87
C GLN A 31 5.12 -10.97 9.04
N ASP A 32 5.11 -11.96 8.15
CA ASP A 32 6.03 -13.11 8.19
C ASP A 32 7.25 -12.92 7.25
N CYS A 33 7.45 -11.72 6.72
CA CYS A 33 8.59 -11.43 5.85
C CYS A 33 9.86 -11.13 6.66
N GLU A 34 11.00 -11.60 6.16
CA GLU A 34 12.30 -11.26 6.73
C GLU A 34 12.58 -9.76 6.66
N ALA A 35 13.31 -9.24 7.66
CA ALA A 35 13.63 -7.82 7.74
C ALA A 35 14.35 -7.29 6.48
N GLY A 36 15.19 -8.10 5.84
CA GLY A 36 15.87 -7.75 4.59
C GLY A 36 14.88 -7.45 3.46
N LEU A 37 13.86 -8.30 3.29
CA LEU A 37 12.80 -8.09 2.29
C LEU A 37 11.98 -6.83 2.62
N LEU A 38 11.62 -6.62 3.89
CA LEU A 38 10.90 -5.41 4.30
C LEU A 38 11.70 -4.14 3.97
N ILE A 39 13.02 -4.15 4.20
CA ILE A 39 13.91 -3.03 3.85
C ILE A 39 13.88 -2.78 2.34
N GLU A 40 14.01 -3.83 1.52
CA GLU A 40 13.95 -3.68 0.05
C GLU A 40 12.61 -3.15 -0.44
N LEU A 41 11.51 -3.58 0.18
CA LEU A 41 10.17 -3.10 -0.13
C LEU A 41 10.03 -1.62 0.23
N VAL A 42 10.50 -1.18 1.40
CA VAL A 42 10.49 0.24 1.78
C VAL A 42 11.19 1.10 0.74
N LEU A 43 12.34 0.67 0.24
CA LEU A 43 13.10 1.42 -0.76
C LEU A 43 12.38 1.54 -2.12
N LYS A 44 11.41 0.67 -2.39
CA LYS A 44 10.60 0.66 -3.62
C LYS A 44 9.23 1.33 -3.46
N LEU A 45 8.83 1.71 -2.24
CA LEU A 45 7.56 2.39 -2.01
C LEU A 45 7.55 3.77 -2.66
N LYS A 46 6.44 4.08 -3.34
CA LYS A 46 6.17 5.41 -3.89
C LYS A 46 5.00 6.04 -3.14
N PRO A 47 5.21 7.13 -2.40
CA PRO A 47 4.11 7.85 -1.76
C PRO A 47 3.20 8.48 -2.82
N THR A 48 1.90 8.16 -2.75
CA THR A 48 0.87 8.70 -3.64
C THR A 48 -0.28 9.23 -2.78
N VAL A 49 -0.81 10.40 -3.16
CA VAL A 49 -1.92 11.07 -2.46
C VAL A 49 -3.11 11.15 -3.40
N PHE A 50 -4.30 10.89 -2.86
CA PHE A 50 -5.57 10.96 -3.57
C PHE A 50 -6.52 11.91 -2.84
N SER A 51 -7.38 12.58 -3.59
CA SER A 51 -8.41 13.48 -3.07
C SER A 51 -9.69 12.71 -2.75
N PRO A 52 -10.56 13.22 -1.87
CA PRO A 52 -11.88 12.64 -1.67
C PRO A 52 -12.66 12.55 -2.99
N GLY A 53 -13.15 11.35 -3.32
CA GLY A 53 -13.87 11.06 -4.56
C GLY A 53 -13.01 10.49 -5.69
N ASP A 54 -11.68 10.46 -5.56
CA ASP A 54 -10.81 9.83 -6.56
C ASP A 54 -10.99 8.31 -6.58
N TYR A 55 -11.10 7.76 -7.79
CA TYR A 55 -11.01 6.32 -8.01
C TYR A 55 -9.55 5.93 -8.23
N ILE A 56 -8.99 5.11 -7.34
CA ILE A 56 -7.61 4.63 -7.48
C ILE A 56 -7.51 3.57 -8.59
N CYS A 57 -8.48 2.67 -8.67
CA CYS A 57 -8.60 1.67 -9.72
C CYS A 57 -10.06 1.29 -9.93
N LYS A 58 -10.39 0.81 -11.13
CA LYS A 58 -11.72 0.33 -11.50
C LYS A 58 -11.67 -1.13 -11.94
N LYS A 59 -12.81 -1.80 -11.84
CA LYS A 59 -12.98 -3.16 -12.35
C LYS A 59 -12.67 -3.18 -13.85
N GLY A 60 -11.80 -4.10 -14.26
CA GLY A 60 -11.33 -4.24 -15.64
C GLY A 60 -10.00 -3.52 -15.93
N ASP A 61 -9.51 -2.69 -15.01
CA ASP A 61 -8.18 -2.09 -15.15
C ASP A 61 -7.09 -3.17 -15.05
N ILE A 62 -6.01 -2.96 -15.81
CA ILE A 62 -4.83 -3.83 -15.73
C ILE A 62 -4.10 -3.54 -14.41
N GLY A 63 -4.22 -4.45 -13.44
CA GLY A 63 -3.49 -4.35 -12.19
C GLY A 63 -1.98 -4.51 -12.39
N ARG A 64 -1.23 -3.43 -12.18
CA ARG A 64 0.25 -3.41 -12.25
C ARG A 64 0.91 -3.00 -10.94
N GLU A 65 0.11 -2.52 -10.00
CA GLU A 65 0.55 -1.92 -8.74
C GLU A 65 -0.32 -2.48 -7.60
N MET A 66 0.28 -2.60 -6.42
CA MET A 66 -0.44 -2.84 -5.17
C MET A 66 -0.29 -1.62 -4.28
N TYR A 67 -1.31 -1.37 -3.46
CA TYR A 67 -1.38 -0.18 -2.64
C TYR A 67 -1.51 -0.55 -1.17
N ILE A 68 -0.86 0.25 -0.33
CA ILE A 68 -0.90 0.14 1.13
C ILE A 68 -1.47 1.45 1.65
N ILE A 69 -2.52 1.37 2.47
CA ILE A 69 -3.14 2.55 3.07
C ILE A 69 -2.30 2.95 4.27
N LYS A 70 -1.51 4.02 4.12
CA LYS A 70 -0.76 4.60 5.24
C LYS A 70 -1.68 5.38 6.17
N GLU A 71 -2.53 6.22 5.59
CA GLU A 71 -3.44 7.12 6.28
C GLU A 71 -4.66 7.38 5.38
N GLY A 72 -5.85 7.29 5.96
CA GLY A 72 -7.12 7.64 5.29
C GLY A 72 -8.06 6.46 5.16
N LYS A 73 -9.10 6.64 4.34
CA LYS A 73 -10.15 5.63 4.13
C LYS A 73 -10.46 5.49 2.65
N LEU A 74 -10.65 4.25 2.23
CA LEU A 74 -11.04 3.89 0.86
C LEU A 74 -12.31 3.06 0.89
N ALA A 75 -13.27 3.42 0.05
CA ALA A 75 -14.49 2.66 -0.13
C ALA A 75 -14.35 1.75 -1.35
N VAL A 76 -14.56 0.45 -1.16
CA VAL A 76 -14.78 -0.47 -2.29
C VAL A 76 -16.26 -0.39 -2.63
N VAL A 77 -16.57 0.08 -3.83
CA VAL A 77 -17.94 0.31 -4.30
C VAL A 77 -18.29 -0.59 -5.48
N ALA A 78 -19.58 -0.83 -5.70
CA ALA A 78 -20.09 -1.52 -6.87
C ALA A 78 -19.95 -0.67 -8.14
N ASP A 79 -20.28 -1.27 -9.28
CA ASP A 79 -20.20 -0.64 -10.59
C ASP A 79 -21.12 0.61 -10.70
N ASP A 80 -22.10 0.76 -9.79
CA ASP A 80 -22.96 1.94 -9.65
C ASP A 80 -22.29 3.15 -8.97
N GLY A 81 -21.11 2.95 -8.34
CA GLY A 81 -20.39 3.96 -7.57
C GLY A 81 -21.04 4.37 -6.25
N ILE A 82 -22.18 3.77 -5.88
CA ILE A 82 -22.99 4.13 -4.71
C ILE A 82 -22.96 3.02 -3.67
N THR A 83 -23.15 1.78 -4.09
CA THR A 83 -23.24 0.63 -3.18
C THR A 83 -21.85 0.30 -2.63
N GLN A 84 -21.66 0.45 -1.31
CA GLN A 84 -20.38 0.19 -0.66
C GLN A 84 -20.30 -1.23 -0.08
N PHE A 85 -19.25 -1.97 -0.44
CA PHE A 85 -18.98 -3.31 0.06
C PHE A 85 -18.13 -3.31 1.33
N VAL A 86 -17.03 -2.54 1.34
CA VAL A 86 -16.10 -2.48 2.46
C VAL A 86 -15.39 -1.13 2.53
N VAL A 87 -15.03 -0.71 3.74
CA VAL A 87 -14.11 0.41 3.99
C VAL A 87 -12.74 -0.15 4.35
N LEU A 88 -11.72 0.19 3.58
CA LEU A 88 -10.33 -0.05 3.92
C LEU A 88 -9.78 1.17 4.65
N SER A 89 -8.93 0.94 5.65
CA SER A 89 -8.32 1.99 6.47
C SER A 89 -6.84 1.71 6.70
N ASP A 90 -6.15 2.59 7.43
CA ASP A 90 -4.73 2.49 7.78
C ASP A 90 -4.26 1.05 8.07
N GLY A 91 -3.20 0.61 7.39
CA GLY A 91 -2.65 -0.75 7.47
C GLY A 91 -3.33 -1.77 6.55
N SER A 92 -4.46 -1.43 5.94
CA SER A 92 -5.08 -2.26 4.88
C SER A 92 -4.31 -2.10 3.56
N TYR A 93 -4.54 -3.03 2.64
CA TYR A 93 -3.92 -3.06 1.32
C TYR A 93 -4.90 -3.60 0.28
N PHE A 94 -4.62 -3.35 -0.99
CA PHE A 94 -5.36 -3.90 -2.12
C PHE A 94 -4.48 -3.97 -3.38
N GLY A 95 -4.98 -4.67 -4.41
CA GLY A 95 -4.24 -4.89 -5.66
C GLY A 95 -3.18 -5.98 -5.56
N GLU A 96 -3.13 -6.70 -4.42
CA GLU A 96 -2.15 -7.76 -4.19
C GLU A 96 -2.33 -8.91 -5.16
N ILE A 97 -3.58 -9.22 -5.58
CA ILE A 97 -3.90 -10.35 -6.46
C ILE A 97 -3.23 -10.18 -7.83
N SER A 98 -3.06 -8.94 -8.29
CA SER A 98 -2.45 -8.64 -9.58
C SER A 98 -0.92 -8.80 -9.59
N ILE A 99 -0.28 -8.86 -8.41
CA ILE A 99 1.18 -8.88 -8.27
C ILE A 99 1.67 -10.14 -7.58
N LEU A 100 0.97 -10.56 -6.53
CA LEU A 100 1.35 -11.64 -5.64
C LEU A 100 0.43 -12.82 -5.95
N ASN A 101 1.03 -13.95 -6.37
CA ASN A 101 0.31 -15.19 -6.65
C ASN A 101 -0.12 -15.88 -5.33
N ILE A 102 -0.93 -15.20 -4.54
CA ILE A 102 -1.37 -15.63 -3.21
C ILE A 102 -2.55 -16.56 -3.38
N LYS A 103 -2.28 -17.86 -3.27
CA LYS A 103 -3.33 -18.88 -3.17
C LYS A 103 -4.15 -18.63 -1.91
N GLY A 104 -5.41 -18.24 -2.08
CA GLY A 104 -6.39 -18.17 -0.98
C GLY A 104 -6.89 -16.79 -0.56
N SER A 105 -6.45 -15.69 -1.19
CA SER A 105 -7.10 -14.39 -1.00
C SER A 105 -8.49 -14.42 -1.65
N LYS A 106 -9.55 -14.57 -0.82
CA LYS A 106 -10.96 -14.60 -1.28
C LYS A 106 -11.53 -13.21 -1.59
N SER A 107 -10.69 -12.18 -1.70
CA SER A 107 -11.11 -10.82 -2.05
C SER A 107 -11.06 -10.54 -3.56
N GLY A 108 -10.68 -11.52 -4.38
CA GLY A 108 -10.69 -11.41 -5.84
C GLY A 108 -12.05 -11.67 -6.43
N ASN A 109 -12.55 -10.71 -7.21
CA ASN A 109 -13.77 -10.77 -8.01
C ASN A 109 -14.03 -12.17 -8.61
N ARG A 110 -15.08 -12.83 -8.12
CA ARG A 110 -15.97 -13.60 -8.98
C ARG A 110 -17.14 -12.72 -9.36
#